data_AF-A0A2E4W5V0-F1
#
_entry.id   AF-A0A2E4W5V0-F1
#
_cell.length_a   1.000
_cell.length_b   1.000
_cell.length_c   1.000
_cell.angle_alpha   90.00
_cell.angle_beta   90.00
_cell.angle_gamma   90.00
#
_symmetry.space_group_name_H-M   'P 1'
#
loop_
_entity.id
_entity.type
_entity.pdbx_description
1 polymer ?
#
loop_
_entity_poly.entity_id
_entity_poly.type
_entity_poly.pdbx_seq_one_letter_code
_entity_poly.pdbx_strand_id
1 'polypeptide(L)'
;MYGKNVTVHPSAEQFYEGVPIHASDDPVAYVDMVLKEVFIPFIQELNECGWDCTDKKFQKDFASLMEITKAMLYRQHGLEHPIQKSLEGVTE
;
A
#
# COMPACT_ATOMS: atom_id res chain seq x y z
N MET A 1 -22.55 -7.53 5.12
CA MET A 1 -22.05 -6.67 4.02
C MET A 1 -22.00 -5.24 4.52
N TYR A 2 -20.82 -4.69 4.81
CA TYR A 2 -20.67 -3.29 5.20
C TYR A 2 -20.05 -2.51 4.04
N GLY A 3 -20.89 -1.82 3.26
CA GLY A 3 -20.43 -0.85 2.27
C GLY A 3 -20.05 0.45 2.98
N LYS A 4 -18.76 0.73 3.10
CA LYS A 4 -18.28 2.08 3.48
C LYS A 4 -18.26 2.94 2.22
N ASN A 5 -18.98 4.07 2.27
CA ASN A 5 -18.95 5.08 1.23
C ASN A 5 -17.55 5.71 1.19
N VAL A 6 -16.77 5.38 0.17
CA VAL A 6 -15.47 6.02 -0.12
C VAL A 6 -15.77 7.33 -0.84
N THR A 7 -15.39 8.47 -0.27
CA THR A 7 -15.48 9.76 -0.95
C THR A 7 -14.29 9.90 -1.90
N VAL A 8 -14.54 9.70 -3.19
CA VAL A 8 -13.54 9.82 -4.26
C VAL A 8 -13.37 11.28 -4.64
N HIS A 9 -12.12 11.75 -4.75
CA HIS A 9 -11.81 13.12 -5.17
C HIS A 9 -12.30 13.36 -6.62
N PRO A 10 -12.91 14.50 -6.95
CA PRO A 10 -13.58 14.73 -8.24
C PRO A 10 -12.67 14.71 -9.48
N SER A 11 -11.34 14.68 -9.31
CA SER A 11 -10.37 14.52 -10.41
C SER A 11 -10.06 13.05 -10.75
N ALA A 12 -10.56 12.09 -9.97
CA ALA A 12 -10.37 10.68 -10.26
C ALA A 12 -11.41 10.20 -11.28
N GLU A 13 -11.20 10.55 -12.55
CA GLU A 13 -11.89 9.92 -13.67
C GLU A 13 -11.34 8.51 -13.87
N GLN A 14 -11.70 7.58 -12.98
CA GLN A 14 -11.69 6.14 -13.25
C GLN A 14 -12.30 5.41 -12.04
N PHE A 15 -13.41 4.73 -12.29
CA PHE A 15 -13.89 3.69 -11.40
C PHE A 15 -12.82 2.59 -11.40
N TYR A 16 -12.04 2.50 -10.33
CA TYR A 16 -11.32 1.27 -10.04
C TYR A 16 -12.39 0.24 -9.70
N GLU A 17 -12.68 -0.66 -10.64
CA GLU A 17 -13.37 -1.91 -10.34
C GLU A 17 -12.54 -2.54 -9.22
N GLY A 18 -13.08 -2.52 -8.00
CA GLY A 18 -12.30 -2.83 -6.80
C GLY A 18 -11.63 -4.18 -7.00
N VAL A 19 -10.30 -4.21 -6.96
CA VAL A 19 -9.55 -5.47 -7.03
C VAL A 19 -10.15 -6.38 -5.96
N PRO A 20 -10.66 -7.58 -6.32
CA PRO A 20 -11.31 -8.47 -5.37
C PRO A 20 -10.24 -9.00 -4.41
N ILE A 21 -9.98 -8.22 -3.37
CA ILE A 21 -9.13 -8.59 -2.25
C ILE A 21 -9.92 -9.65 -1.48
N HIS A 22 -9.63 -10.92 -1.72
CA HIS A 22 -10.19 -12.02 -0.93
C HIS A 22 -9.86 -11.78 0.55
N ALA A 23 -10.88 -11.84 1.42
CA ALA A 23 -10.65 -11.79 2.85
C ALA A 23 -9.82 -13.02 3.24
N SER A 24 -8.55 -12.80 3.56
CA SER A 24 -7.70 -13.80 4.19
C SER A 24 -7.97 -13.76 5.68
N ASP A 25 -8.19 -14.92 6.30
CA ASP A 25 -8.28 -15.05 7.76
C ASP A 25 -6.94 -14.75 8.45
N ASP A 26 -5.84 -14.78 7.69
CA ASP A 26 -4.53 -14.29 8.11
C ASP A 26 -4.36 -12.82 7.71
N PRO A 27 -4.34 -11.88 8.68
CA PRO A 27 -4.18 -10.46 8.42
C PRO A 27 -2.81 -10.11 7.84
N VAL A 28 -1.77 -10.91 8.09
CA VAL A 28 -0.43 -10.71 7.48
C VAL A 28 -0.50 -11.02 5.99
N ALA A 29 -1.04 -12.19 5.64
CA ALA A 29 -1.23 -12.58 4.24
C ALA A 29 -2.17 -11.64 3.49
N TYR A 30 -3.22 -11.14 4.16
CA TYR A 30 -4.11 -10.11 3.61
C TYR A 30 -3.32 -8.86 3.22
N VAL A 31 -2.53 -8.30 4.15
CA VAL A 31 -1.76 -7.08 3.89
C VAL A 31 -0.74 -7.31 2.77
N ASP A 32 -0.01 -8.42 2.78
CA ASP A 32 0.96 -8.72 1.72
C ASP A 32 0.28 -8.88 0.35
N MET A 33 -0.93 -9.46 0.31
CA MET A 33 -1.73 -9.54 -0.91
C MET A 33 -2.17 -8.16 -1.39
N VAL A 34 -2.73 -7.32 -0.51
CA VAL A 34 -3.13 -5.94 -0.85
C VAL A 34 -1.97 -5.14 -1.42
N LEU A 35 -0.79 -5.23 -0.78
CA LEU A 35 0.41 -4.54 -1.25
C LEU A 35 0.80 -5.03 -2.65
N LYS A 36 0.78 -6.34 -2.92
CA LYS A 36 1.11 -6.88 -4.25
C LYS A 36 0.12 -6.42 -5.31
N GLU A 37 -1.17 -6.56 -5.04
CA GLU A 37 -2.25 -6.21 -5.98
C GLU A 37 -2.27 -4.72 -6.32
N VAL A 38 -1.78 -3.84 -5.44
CA VAL A 38 -1.72 -2.39 -5.68
C VAL A 38 -0.38 -1.95 -6.26
N PHE A 39 0.74 -2.38 -5.68
CA PHE A 39 2.06 -1.86 -6.06
C PHE A 39 2.60 -2.46 -7.35
N ILE A 40 2.22 -3.69 -7.73
CA ILE A 40 2.66 -4.28 -9.00
C ILE A 40 2.08 -3.51 -10.20
N PRO A 41 0.76 -3.28 -10.31
CA PRO A 41 0.21 -2.47 -11.39
C PRO A 41 0.75 -1.03 -11.38
N PHE A 42 0.95 -0.45 -10.19
CA PHE A 42 1.50 0.90 -10.08
C PHE A 42 2.92 1.03 -10.64
N ILE A 43 3.81 0.05 -10.38
CA ILE A 43 5.15 0.03 -10.99
C ILE A 43 5.07 -0.15 -12.51
N GLN A 44 4.12 -0.96 -13.00
CA GLN A 44 3.92 -1.15 -14.44
C GLN A 44 3.54 0.18 -15.11
N GLU A 45 2.55 0.89 -14.56
CA GLU A 45 2.12 2.21 -15.04
C GLU A 45 3.26 3.24 -15.04
N LEU A 46 4.08 3.27 -13.97
CA LEU A 46 5.23 4.17 -13.90
C LEU A 46 6.26 3.87 -15.00
N ASN A 47 6.55 2.60 -15.27
CA ASN A 47 7.43 2.20 -16.37
C ASN A 47 6.84 2.62 -17.73
N GLU A 48 5.54 2.45 -17.94
CA GLU A 48 4.85 2.86 -19.17
C GLU A 48 4.90 4.39 -19.37
N CYS A 49 4.88 5.15 -18.28
CA CYS A 49 5.09 6.60 -18.28
C CYS A 49 6.56 7.04 -18.47
N GLY A 50 7.49 6.09 -18.66
CA GLY A 50 8.91 6.38 -18.92
C GLY A 50 9.78 6.57 -17.67
N TRP A 51 9.29 6.19 -16.48
CA TRP A 51 10.13 6.15 -15.28
C TRP A 51 11.04 4.93 -15.30
N ASP A 52 12.32 5.11 -14.97
CA ASP A 52 13.24 3.99 -14.79
C ASP A 52 13.03 3.34 -13.41
N CYS A 53 12.14 2.35 -13.35
CA CYS A 53 11.91 1.60 -12.11
C CYS A 53 13.05 0.61 -11.78
N THR A 54 14.05 0.48 -12.65
CA THR A 54 15.25 -0.32 -12.41
C THR A 54 16.35 0.45 -11.69
N ASP A 55 16.22 1.78 -11.61
CA ASP A 55 17.14 2.63 -10.88
C ASP A 55 17.19 2.26 -9.38
N LYS A 56 18.40 2.16 -8.84
CA LYS A 56 18.62 1.72 -7.45
C LYS A 56 18.09 2.71 -6.43
N LYS A 57 18.09 4.01 -6.75
CA LYS A 57 17.57 5.03 -5.85
C LYS A 57 16.05 4.98 -5.84
N PHE A 58 15.42 4.86 -7.00
CA PHE A 58 13.98 4.60 -7.11
C PHE A 58 13.57 3.37 -6.32
N GLN A 59 14.23 2.22 -6.53
CA GLN A 59 13.91 0.98 -5.81
C GLN A 59 14.01 1.13 -4.30
N LYS A 60 15.02 1.86 -3.80
CA LYS A 60 15.17 2.13 -2.38
C LYS A 60 14.05 3.01 -1.83
N ASP A 61 13.72 4.08 -2.52
CA ASP A 61 12.66 5.02 -2.11
C ASP A 61 11.29 4.33 -2.18
N PHE A 62 11.05 3.53 -3.21
CA PHE A 62 9.84 2.76 -3.40
C PHE A 62 9.67 1.63 -2.36
N ALA A 63 10.75 0.90 -2.05
CA ALA A 63 10.73 -0.09 -0.98
C ALA A 63 10.40 0.56 0.38
N SER A 64 10.91 1.77 0.63
CA SER A 64 10.59 2.53 1.85
C SER A 64 9.10 2.91 1.90
N LEU A 65 8.53 3.33 0.76
CA LEU A 65 7.10 3.61 0.64
C LEU A 65 6.24 2.35 0.90
N MET A 66 6.63 1.20 0.35
CA MET A 66 5.96 -0.08 0.59
C MET A 66 5.98 -0.44 2.08
N GLU A 67 7.14 -0.31 2.74
CA GLU A 67 7.29 -0.61 4.17
C GLU A 67 6.48 0.32 5.07
N ILE A 68 6.38 1.62 4.74
CA ILE A 68 5.51 2.57 5.45
C ILE A 68 4.04 2.18 5.26
N THR A 69 3.64 1.83 4.04
CA THR A 69 2.26 1.44 3.73
C THR A 69 1.88 0.15 4.46
N LYS A 70 2.80 -0.82 4.48
CA LYS A 70 2.68 -2.07 5.26
C LYS A 70 2.49 -1.78 6.74
N ALA A 71 3.29 -0.89 7.31
CA ALA A 71 3.15 -0.47 8.71
C ALA A 71 1.79 0.18 9.01
N MET A 72 1.26 0.99 8.09
CA MET A 72 -0.07 1.60 8.24
C MET A 72 -1.19 0.55 8.23
N LEU A 73 -1.11 -0.42 7.30
CA LEU A 73 -2.08 -1.50 7.21
C LEU A 73 -1.99 -2.43 8.43
N TYR A 74 -0.79 -2.77 8.88
CA TYR A 74 -0.58 -3.56 10.10
C TYR A 74 -1.26 -2.90 11.30
N ARG A 75 -1.12 -1.58 11.47
CA ARG A 75 -1.77 -0.83 12.55
C ARG A 75 -3.29 -0.94 12.50
N GLN A 76 -3.90 -0.90 11.32
CA GLN A 76 -5.36 -1.04 11.16
C GLN A 76 -5.87 -2.44 11.55
N HIS A 77 -5.01 -3.46 11.45
CA HIS A 77 -5.31 -4.84 11.82
C HIS A 77 -4.81 -5.23 13.22
N GLY A 78 -4.29 -4.29 14.01
CA GLY A 78 -3.73 -4.57 15.35
C GLY A 78 -2.41 -5.35 15.32
N LEU A 79 -1.70 -5.34 14.19
CA LEU A 79 -0.40 -5.96 14.00
C LEU A 79 0.74 -4.96 14.27
N GLU A 80 1.84 -5.45 14.83
CA GLU A 80 3.06 -4.67 15.04
C GLU A 80 3.97 -4.68 13.81
N HIS A 81 4.48 -3.51 13.43
CA HIS A 81 5.53 -3.35 12.41
C HIS A 81 6.74 -2.62 13.02
N PRO A 82 8.01 -3.02 12.70
CA PRO A 82 9.19 -2.37 13.26
C PRO A 82 9.24 -0.84 13.10
N ILE A 83 8.74 -0.34 11.97
CA ILE A 83 8.69 1.10 11.67
C ILE A 83 7.70 1.85 12.58
N GLN A 84 6.63 1.22 13.05
CA GLN A 84 5.68 1.86 13.98
C GLN A 84 6.38 2.29 15.27
N LYS A 85 7.26 1.44 15.82
CA LYS A 85 8.04 1.72 17.04
C LYS A 85 9.01 2.89 16.85
N SER A 86 9.54 3.06 15.64
CA SER A 86 10.46 4.17 15.32
C SER A 86 9.73 5.51 15.23
N LEU A 87 8.42 5.51 14.95
CA LEU A 87 7.58 6.72 14.88
C LEU A 87 7.02 7.11 16.26
N GLU A 88 6.73 6.15 17.12
CA GLU A 88 6.25 6.38 18.49
C GLU A 88 7.33 6.96 19.41
N GLY A 89 8.62 6.77 19.07
CA GLY A 89 9.76 7.35 19.80
C GLY A 89 10.10 8.80 19.44
N VAL A 90 9.30 9.48 18.60
CA VAL A 90 9.55 10.88 18.16
C VAL A 90 8.68 11.89 18.91
N THR A 91 7.90 11.44 19.91
CA THR A 91 7.02 12.29 20.74
C THR A 91 7.56 12.58 22.14
N GLU A 92 8.88 12.74 22.31
CA GLU A 92 9.49 13.28 23.54
C GLU A 92 10.08 14.68 23.33
#